data_AF-A0A8H3CY81-F1
#
_entry.id   AF-A0A8H3CY81-F1
#
_cell.length_a   1.000
_cell.length_b   1.000
_cell.length_c   1.000
_cell.angle_alpha   90.00
_cell.angle_beta   90.00
_cell.angle_gamma   90.00
#
_symmetry.space_group_name_H-M   'P 1'
#
loop_
_entity.id
_entity.type
_entity.pdbx_description
1 polymer ?
#
loop_
_entity_poly.entity_id
_entity_poly.type
_entity_poly.pdbx_seq_one_letter_code
_entity_poly.pdbx_strand_id
1 'polypeptide(L)'
;MGKFFVYWKQLNGKLPGDPPRPATPVPIKCLVTWDTVGSVRNGTKEMIDALQLDDDALASNVENAYHAVSFHENRQKFMCTLYGSAAPSQNLKQIWFSGAHSDVGGGYAEMELADITLAWVVGEIMPFVGINTEFVEKSLSNNPKKPKWGTSQPHNAYTASSIFTRPILGHENRTSLINKDSVIHPSLLLAPDTKGMATIADLKKQLKVSDLDSQTCQLNEFEERVREFWHDTFRDADVPQFETMGDAEGLV
;
A
#
# COMPACT_ATOMS: atom_id res chain seq x y z
N MET A 1 -15.76 -6.17 5.69
CA MET A 1 -15.93 -7.51 5.07
C MET A 1 -16.76 -7.50 3.76
N GLY A 2 -17.09 -6.35 3.15
CA GLY A 2 -17.62 -6.27 1.78
C GLY A 2 -18.83 -7.18 1.46
N LYS A 3 -18.95 -7.64 0.21
CA LYS A 3 -20.03 -8.53 -0.27
C LYS A 3 -19.90 -9.99 0.17
N PHE A 4 -18.97 -10.34 1.06
CA PHE A 4 -18.77 -11.73 1.52
C PHE A 4 -20.06 -12.37 2.02
N PHE A 5 -20.84 -11.65 2.85
CA PHE A 5 -22.11 -12.16 3.37
C PHE A 5 -23.18 -12.30 2.27
N VAL A 6 -23.13 -11.45 1.24
CA VAL A 6 -24.01 -11.55 0.06
C VAL A 6 -23.65 -12.79 -0.76
N TYR A 7 -22.36 -13.02 -1.01
CA TYR A 7 -21.89 -14.21 -1.72
C TYR A 7 -22.13 -15.50 -0.92
N TRP A 8 -21.87 -15.49 0.39
CA TRP A 8 -22.19 -16.60 1.29
C TRP A 8 -23.68 -16.95 1.22
N LYS A 9 -24.56 -15.95 1.31
CA LYS A 9 -26.02 -16.15 1.24
C LYS A 9 -26.48 -16.65 -0.13
N GLN A 10 -25.82 -16.24 -1.21
CA GLN A 10 -26.13 -16.70 -2.58
C GLN A 10 -25.62 -18.12 -2.87
N LEU A 11 -24.40 -18.45 -2.42
CA LEU A 11 -23.78 -19.78 -2.58
C LEU A 11 -24.44 -20.82 -1.69
N ASN A 12 -24.77 -20.45 -0.45
CA ASN A 12 -25.34 -21.35 0.56
C ASN A 12 -26.85 -21.15 0.74
N GLY A 13 -27.57 -20.77 -0.32
CA GLY A 13 -28.98 -20.34 -0.34
C GLY A 13 -30.05 -21.29 0.21
N LYS A 14 -29.68 -22.25 1.06
CA LYS A 14 -30.55 -23.22 1.75
C LYS A 14 -30.23 -23.45 3.23
N LEU A 15 -29.17 -22.85 3.79
CA LEU A 15 -28.80 -23.07 5.20
C LEU A 15 -29.23 -21.87 6.08
N PRO A 16 -29.97 -22.10 7.18
CA PRO A 16 -30.24 -21.07 8.17
C PRO A 16 -28.97 -20.75 8.97
N GLY A 17 -28.74 -19.47 9.26
CA GLY A 17 -27.67 -18.99 10.13
C GLY A 17 -26.63 -18.11 9.45
N ASP A 18 -25.77 -17.52 10.28
CA ASP A 18 -24.58 -16.79 9.84
C ASP A 18 -23.51 -17.75 9.30
N PRO A 19 -22.53 -17.27 8.50
CA PRO A 19 -21.39 -18.08 8.13
C PRO A 19 -20.77 -18.71 9.39
N PRO A 20 -20.40 -20.00 9.37
CA PRO A 20 -19.77 -20.65 10.50
C PRO A 20 -18.51 -19.86 10.83
N ARG A 21 -18.51 -19.27 12.01
CA ARG A 21 -17.33 -18.65 12.59
C ARG A 21 -16.65 -19.72 13.44
N PRO A 22 -15.31 -19.87 13.37
CA PRO A 22 -14.63 -20.74 14.31
C PRO A 22 -14.98 -20.30 15.74
N ALA A 23 -15.27 -21.27 16.61
CA ALA A 23 -15.67 -21.02 18.00
C ALA A 23 -14.62 -20.22 18.78
N THR A 24 -13.37 -20.29 18.32
CA THR A 24 -12.25 -19.47 18.77
C THR A 24 -11.80 -18.61 17.58
N PRO A 25 -11.74 -17.28 17.71
CA PRO A 25 -11.15 -16.43 16.69
C PRO A 25 -9.73 -16.90 16.37
N VAL A 26 -9.43 -17.12 15.09
CA VAL A 26 -8.07 -17.49 14.66
C VAL A 26 -7.21 -16.23 14.74
N PRO A 27 -6.10 -16.23 15.50
CA PRO A 27 -5.20 -15.08 15.54
C PRO A 27 -4.58 -14.83 14.16
N ILE A 28 -4.61 -13.57 13.72
CA ILE A 28 -3.92 -13.10 12.53
C ILE A 28 -2.59 -12.53 13.01
N LYS A 29 -1.50 -13.25 12.75
CA LYS A 29 -0.17 -12.85 13.23
C LYS A 29 0.29 -11.51 12.64
N CYS A 30 0.01 -11.31 11.35
CA CYS A 30 0.36 -10.11 10.62
C CYS A 30 -0.68 -9.83 9.52
N LEU A 31 -1.08 -8.57 9.38
CA LEU A 31 -1.90 -8.04 8.31
C LEU A 31 -1.14 -6.90 7.63
N VAL A 32 -0.92 -7.02 6.32
CA VAL A 32 -0.35 -5.94 5.51
C VAL A 32 -1.39 -5.44 4.53
N THR A 33 -1.50 -4.13 4.41
CA THR A 33 -2.37 -3.46 3.46
C THR A 33 -1.60 -2.37 2.73
N TRP A 34 -1.88 -2.23 1.43
CA TRP A 34 -1.40 -1.13 0.62
C TRP A 34 -2.60 -0.28 0.23
N ASP A 35 -2.58 0.95 0.73
CA ASP A 35 -3.43 2.04 0.30
C ASP A 35 -4.92 1.71 0.19
N THR A 36 -5.51 1.26 1.28
CA THR A 36 -6.89 0.75 1.33
C THR A 36 -7.90 1.79 0.81
N VAL A 37 -8.72 1.43 -0.18
CA VAL A 37 -9.78 2.30 -0.74
C VAL A 37 -11.15 1.63 -0.59
N GLY A 38 -12.13 2.35 -0.03
CA GLY A 38 -13.51 1.86 0.14
C GLY A 38 -14.34 1.75 -1.14
N SER A 39 -13.99 2.52 -2.17
CA SER A 39 -14.71 2.54 -3.44
C SER A 39 -14.23 1.42 -4.37
N VAL A 40 -15.18 0.72 -5.02
CA VAL A 40 -14.87 -0.22 -6.11
C VAL A 40 -15.73 0.14 -7.31
N ARG A 41 -15.09 0.32 -8.47
CA ARG A 41 -15.78 0.51 -9.74
C ARG A 41 -16.05 -0.85 -10.39
N ASN A 42 -17.30 -1.09 -10.80
CA ASN A 42 -17.67 -2.26 -11.60
C ASN A 42 -18.07 -1.84 -13.03
N GLY A 43 -17.10 -1.81 -13.95
CA GLY A 43 -17.35 -1.49 -15.37
C GLY A 43 -17.74 -0.02 -15.62
N THR A 44 -18.84 0.20 -16.35
CA THR A 44 -19.43 1.53 -16.66
C THR A 44 -20.47 2.00 -15.64
N LYS A 45 -20.75 1.21 -14.59
CA LYS A 45 -21.70 1.58 -13.54
C LYS A 45 -21.10 2.55 -12.52
N GLU A 46 -21.98 3.19 -11.76
CA GLU A 46 -21.65 4.10 -10.66
C GLU A 46 -20.61 3.50 -9.71
N MET A 47 -19.76 4.36 -9.18
CA MET A 47 -18.83 3.98 -8.11
C MET A 47 -19.62 3.73 -6.84
N ILE A 48 -19.66 2.46 -6.45
CA ILE A 48 -20.29 2.02 -5.21
C ILE A 48 -19.18 2.03 -4.17
N ASP A 49 -19.47 2.57 -2.98
CA ASP A 49 -18.70 2.22 -1.78
C ASP A 49 -18.95 0.73 -1.53
N ALA A 50 -18.07 -0.10 -2.09
CA ALA A 50 -18.28 -1.53 -2.17
C ALA A 50 -17.86 -2.24 -0.89
N LEU A 51 -17.08 -1.55 -0.05
CA LEU A 51 -16.66 -2.08 1.22
C LEU A 51 -17.58 -1.64 2.36
N GLN A 52 -18.29 -0.49 2.24
CA GLN A 52 -19.10 0.12 3.32
C GLN A 52 -18.37 -0.01 4.66
N LEU A 53 -17.06 0.30 4.64
CA LEU A 53 -16.25 0.22 5.83
C LEU A 53 -16.55 1.48 6.65
N ASP A 54 -17.66 1.42 7.39
CA ASP A 54 -17.89 2.29 8.55
C ASP A 54 -16.94 1.95 9.70
N ASP A 55 -16.15 0.88 9.56
CA ASP A 55 -15.26 0.31 10.56
C ASP A 55 -13.81 0.60 10.16
N ASP A 56 -13.27 1.72 10.66
CA ASP A 56 -11.84 2.04 10.66
C ASP A 56 -11.09 1.29 11.77
N ALA A 57 -11.80 0.46 12.54
CA ALA A 57 -11.22 -0.34 13.61
C ALA A 57 -10.41 -1.52 13.05
N LEU A 58 -9.21 -1.69 13.59
CA LEU A 58 -8.43 -2.89 13.35
C LEU A 58 -9.11 -4.09 14.03
N ALA A 59 -9.31 -5.18 13.28
CA ALA A 59 -9.94 -6.38 13.82
C ALA A 59 -9.18 -6.91 15.06
N SER A 60 -9.90 -7.25 16.12
CA SER A 60 -9.32 -7.56 17.44
C SER A 60 -8.44 -8.81 17.49
N ASN A 61 -8.55 -9.68 16.48
CA ASN A 61 -7.71 -10.86 16.33
C ASN A 61 -6.43 -10.61 15.52
N VAL A 62 -6.16 -9.38 15.08
CA VAL A 62 -4.90 -9.00 14.42
C VAL A 62 -3.87 -8.58 15.47
N GLU A 63 -2.69 -9.20 15.46
CA GLU A 63 -1.59 -8.84 16.36
C GLU A 63 -0.74 -7.69 15.81
N ASN A 64 -0.36 -7.76 14.53
CA ASN A 64 0.49 -6.76 13.87
C ASN A 64 -0.16 -6.30 12.57
N ALA A 65 -0.36 -5.00 12.40
CA ALA A 65 -0.94 -4.39 11.23
C ALA A 65 0.02 -3.36 10.62
N TYR A 66 0.27 -3.50 9.33
CA TYR A 66 1.16 -2.64 8.55
C TYR A 66 0.36 -2.05 7.38
N HIS A 67 0.34 -0.73 7.28
CA HIS A 67 -0.39 -0.01 6.25
C HIS A 67 0.54 0.97 5.53
N ALA A 68 0.87 0.66 4.28
CA ALA A 68 1.58 1.58 3.39
C ALA A 68 0.56 2.48 2.68
N VAL A 69 0.62 3.78 2.93
CA VAL A 69 -0.38 4.76 2.46
C VAL A 69 0.24 5.69 1.42
N SER A 70 -0.46 5.93 0.31
CA SER A 70 0.03 6.80 -0.75
C SER A 70 -0.23 8.29 -0.45
N PHE A 71 0.82 9.11 -0.42
CA PHE A 71 0.71 10.54 -0.16
C PHE A 71 0.21 11.33 -1.38
N HIS A 72 0.64 10.91 -2.58
CA HIS A 72 0.45 11.68 -3.80
C HIS A 72 -0.81 11.29 -4.62
N GLU A 73 -1.61 10.34 -4.15
CA GLU A 73 -2.89 10.02 -4.78
C GLU A 73 -3.86 11.21 -4.69
N ASN A 74 -4.43 11.59 -5.83
CA ASN A 74 -5.17 12.83 -6.01
C ASN A 74 -6.55 12.65 -6.67
N ARG A 75 -7.04 11.41 -6.79
CA ARG A 75 -8.42 11.10 -7.20
C ARG A 75 -9.31 11.04 -5.97
N GLN A 76 -10.32 11.89 -5.91
CA GLN A 76 -11.25 11.97 -4.76
C GLN A 76 -11.90 10.63 -4.43
N LYS A 77 -12.27 9.85 -5.43
CA LYS A 77 -12.87 8.55 -5.18
C LYS A 77 -11.88 7.47 -4.70
N PHE A 78 -10.58 7.76 -4.75
CA PHE A 78 -9.53 6.94 -4.17
C PHE A 78 -9.05 7.52 -2.84
N MET A 79 -9.90 8.24 -2.08
CA MET A 79 -9.53 8.59 -0.70
C MET A 79 -9.30 7.32 0.12
N CYS A 80 -8.20 7.31 0.86
CA CYS A 80 -7.76 6.15 1.62
C CYS A 80 -8.60 5.99 2.90
N THR A 81 -8.93 4.74 3.23
CA THR A 81 -9.49 4.35 4.51
C THR A 81 -8.33 4.03 5.46
N LEU A 82 -8.06 4.95 6.37
CA LEU A 82 -7.03 4.78 7.41
C LEU A 82 -7.56 3.91 8.56
N TYR A 83 -6.65 3.23 9.26
CA TYR A 83 -6.99 2.64 10.56
C TYR A 83 -7.12 3.74 11.62
N GLY A 84 -8.19 3.71 12.41
CA GLY A 84 -8.49 4.72 13.42
C GLY A 84 -7.67 4.55 14.69
N SER A 85 -7.79 3.39 15.35
CA SER A 85 -6.99 3.07 16.55
C SER A 85 -6.72 1.56 16.68
N ALA A 86 -5.66 1.24 17.41
CA ALA A 86 -5.29 -0.13 17.74
C ALA A 86 -5.42 -0.34 19.25
N ALA A 87 -5.85 -1.53 19.68
CA ALA A 87 -5.87 -1.87 21.09
C ALA A 87 -4.44 -1.99 21.66
N PRO A 88 -4.23 -1.85 22.99
CA PRO A 88 -2.88 -1.92 23.59
C PRO A 88 -2.10 -3.22 23.29
N SER A 89 -2.80 -4.31 22.95
CA SER A 89 -2.21 -5.59 22.57
C SER A 89 -1.87 -5.71 21.08
N GLN A 90 -2.17 -4.69 20.28
CA GLN A 90 -1.99 -4.68 18.84
C GLN A 90 -0.90 -3.69 18.47
N ASN A 91 -0.08 -4.06 17.50
CA ASN A 91 0.92 -3.19 16.90
C ASN A 91 0.39 -2.68 15.57
N LEU A 92 0.22 -1.37 15.43
CA LEU A 92 -0.21 -0.73 14.18
C LEU A 92 0.87 0.24 13.70
N LYS A 93 1.40 -0.02 12.51
CA LYS A 93 2.26 0.92 11.78
C LYS A 93 1.55 1.36 10.50
N GLN A 94 1.19 2.63 10.44
CA GLN A 94 0.60 3.25 9.26
C GLN A 94 1.53 4.36 8.78
N ILE A 95 2.15 4.14 7.63
CA ILE A 95 3.24 4.99 7.12
C ILE A 95 2.86 5.55 5.75
N TRP A 96 3.05 6.87 5.59
CA TRP A 96 2.83 7.58 4.35
C TRP A 96 4.08 7.54 3.46
N PHE A 97 3.93 6.97 2.27
CA PHE A 97 4.98 6.82 1.27
C PHE A 97 4.80 7.81 0.11
N SER A 98 5.92 8.11 -0.55
CA SER A 98 5.89 8.84 -1.83
C SER A 98 5.20 7.99 -2.90
N GLY A 99 4.22 8.59 -3.57
CA GLY A 99 3.63 8.03 -4.77
C GLY A 99 2.10 8.11 -4.76
N ALA A 100 1.47 7.87 -5.90
CA ALA A 100 0.04 7.61 -6.00
C ALA A 100 -0.28 6.15 -5.65
N HIS A 101 -1.55 5.74 -5.76
CA HIS A 101 -2.02 4.42 -5.34
C HIS A 101 -1.16 3.25 -5.86
N SER A 102 -0.87 3.22 -7.17
CA SER A 102 -0.05 2.16 -7.79
C SER A 102 1.47 2.40 -7.71
N ASP A 103 1.92 3.59 -7.32
CA ASP A 103 3.32 3.81 -6.93
C ASP A 103 3.62 3.19 -5.57
N VAL A 104 2.61 3.04 -4.71
CA VAL A 104 2.74 2.39 -3.40
C VAL A 104 2.35 0.92 -3.48
N GLY A 105 1.20 0.60 -4.09
CA GLY A 105 0.71 -0.78 -4.18
C GLY A 105 1.32 -1.62 -5.30
N GLY A 106 2.06 -1.01 -6.22
CA GLY A 106 2.52 -1.63 -7.47
C GLY A 106 1.46 -1.59 -8.58
N GLY A 107 1.91 -1.64 -9.84
CA GLY A 107 1.05 -1.70 -11.02
C GLY A 107 1.40 -0.72 -12.15
N TYR A 108 2.29 0.25 -11.90
CA TYR A 108 2.94 1.00 -12.99
C TYR A 108 4.13 0.22 -13.56
N ALA A 109 4.57 0.60 -14.76
CA ALA A 109 5.76 0.00 -15.39
C ALA A 109 7.03 0.46 -14.65
N GLU A 110 7.05 1.72 -14.24
CA GLU A 110 8.03 2.30 -13.33
C GLU A 110 7.68 1.88 -11.89
N MET A 111 8.41 0.90 -11.38
CA MET A 111 8.13 0.18 -10.13
C MET A 111 8.96 0.69 -8.95
N GLU A 112 9.82 1.68 -9.14
CA GLU A 112 10.85 2.03 -8.16
C GLU A 112 10.30 2.63 -6.86
N LEU A 113 9.14 3.30 -6.88
CA LEU A 113 8.46 3.72 -5.66
C LEU A 113 7.79 2.53 -4.94
N ALA A 114 7.24 1.57 -5.70
CA ALA A 114 6.57 0.40 -5.15
C ALA A 114 7.59 -0.53 -4.48
N ASP A 115 8.76 -0.67 -5.10
CA ASP A 115 9.93 -1.39 -4.57
C ASP A 115 10.32 -0.93 -3.16
N ILE A 116 10.28 0.38 -2.90
CA ILE A 116 10.60 0.93 -1.57
C ILE A 116 9.56 0.44 -0.55
N THR A 117 8.28 0.52 -0.89
CA THR A 117 7.23 0.09 0.04
C THR A 117 7.25 -1.42 0.26
N LEU A 118 7.64 -2.21 -0.76
CA LEU A 118 7.82 -3.64 -0.66
C LEU A 118 9.00 -3.98 0.26
N ALA A 119 10.13 -3.27 0.12
CA ALA A 119 11.28 -3.43 1.02
C ALA A 119 10.89 -3.13 2.47
N TRP A 120 10.19 -2.03 2.72
CA TRP A 120 9.68 -1.71 4.05
C TRP A 120 8.82 -2.85 4.61
N VAL A 121 7.82 -3.31 3.86
CA VAL A 121 6.94 -4.40 4.30
C VAL A 121 7.71 -5.67 4.59
N VAL A 122 8.63 -6.10 3.71
CA VAL A 122 9.41 -7.32 3.91
C VAL A 122 10.20 -7.25 5.22
N GLY A 123 10.84 -6.12 5.50
CA GLY A 123 11.54 -5.92 6.77
C GLY A 123 10.63 -5.95 8.00
N GLU A 124 9.39 -5.46 7.88
CA GLU A 124 8.42 -5.50 8.98
C GLU A 124 7.90 -6.92 9.26
N ILE A 125 7.74 -7.76 8.23
CA ILE A 125 7.05 -9.05 8.36
C ILE A 125 7.98 -10.26 8.39
N MET A 126 9.24 -10.11 8.01
CA MET A 126 10.23 -11.20 8.04
C MET A 126 10.42 -11.86 9.42
N PRO A 127 10.15 -11.22 10.59
CA PRO A 127 10.16 -11.93 11.87
C PRO A 127 9.01 -12.93 12.04
N PHE A 128 7.97 -12.87 11.21
CA PHE A 128 6.76 -13.69 11.33
C PHE A 128 6.57 -14.67 10.17
N VAL A 129 7.17 -14.40 9.02
CA VAL A 129 6.97 -15.15 7.77
C VAL A 129 8.32 -15.58 7.20
N GLY A 130 8.42 -16.82 6.75
CA GLY A 130 9.57 -17.30 5.99
C GLY A 130 9.59 -16.67 4.61
N ILE A 131 10.38 -15.61 4.43
CA ILE A 131 10.56 -14.90 3.16
C ILE A 131 12.00 -15.12 2.67
N ASN A 132 12.15 -15.42 1.38
CA ASN A 132 13.45 -15.44 0.74
C ASN A 132 13.91 -13.98 0.50
N THR A 133 14.58 -13.39 1.50
CA THR A 133 15.04 -12.00 1.47
C THR A 133 16.11 -11.76 0.40
N GLU A 134 16.97 -12.74 0.14
CA GLU A 134 17.98 -12.66 -0.92
C GLU A 134 17.33 -12.55 -2.31
N PHE A 135 16.26 -13.31 -2.55
CA PHE A 135 15.49 -13.20 -3.78
C PHE A 135 14.87 -11.81 -3.95
N VAL A 136 14.30 -11.27 -2.87
CA VAL A 136 13.69 -9.93 -2.89
C VAL A 136 14.76 -8.88 -3.18
N GLU A 137 15.88 -8.87 -2.45
CA GLU A 137 16.99 -7.93 -2.67
C GLU A 137 17.46 -7.92 -4.12
N LYS A 138 17.70 -9.11 -4.69
CA LYS A 138 18.10 -9.25 -6.10
C LYS A 138 17.04 -8.69 -7.06
N SER A 139 15.77 -8.98 -6.80
CA SER A 139 14.66 -8.49 -7.62
C SER A 139 14.55 -6.97 -7.61
N LEU A 140 14.82 -6.33 -6.46
CA LEU A 140 14.73 -4.87 -6.30
C LEU A 140 15.93 -4.10 -6.88
N SER A 141 17.12 -4.71 -6.94
CA SER A 141 18.34 -4.05 -7.43
C SER A 141 18.60 -4.23 -8.93
N ASN A 142 18.03 -5.25 -9.57
CA ASN A 142 18.33 -5.67 -10.95
C ASN A 142 17.81 -4.73 -12.08
N ASN A 143 17.79 -3.41 -11.85
CA ASN A 143 17.52 -2.40 -12.86
C ASN A 143 18.61 -1.30 -12.84
N PRO A 144 19.59 -1.32 -13.76
CA PRO A 144 20.68 -0.34 -13.78
C PRO A 144 20.22 1.08 -14.18
N LYS A 145 18.98 1.24 -14.67
CA LYS A 145 18.40 2.53 -15.07
C LYS A 145 17.47 3.14 -14.01
N LYS A 146 17.30 2.45 -12.89
CA LYS A 146 16.49 2.90 -11.74
C LYS A 146 16.98 4.27 -11.25
N PRO A 147 16.07 5.22 -10.93
CA PRO A 147 16.43 6.47 -10.27
C PRO A 147 17.08 6.21 -8.90
N LYS A 148 17.74 7.24 -8.34
CA LYS A 148 18.26 7.15 -6.98
C LYS A 148 17.13 6.81 -6.01
N TRP A 149 17.47 6.12 -4.92
CA TRP A 149 16.49 5.70 -3.92
C TRP A 149 15.61 6.88 -3.46
N GLY A 150 14.30 6.73 -3.59
CA GLY A 150 13.30 7.73 -3.22
C GLY A 150 13.14 8.92 -4.17
N THR A 151 13.91 9.04 -5.25
CA THR A 151 13.87 10.22 -6.15
C THR A 151 13.03 10.03 -7.41
N SER A 152 12.34 8.89 -7.55
CA SER A 152 11.46 8.64 -8.70
C SER A 152 10.28 9.62 -8.69
N GLN A 153 9.89 10.08 -9.88
CA GLN A 153 8.79 11.02 -10.03
C GLN A 153 7.45 10.33 -9.68
N PRO A 154 6.67 10.85 -8.72
CA PRO A 154 5.35 10.33 -8.44
C PRO A 154 4.42 10.46 -9.64
N HIS A 155 3.61 9.44 -9.90
CA HIS A 155 2.62 9.50 -10.98
C HIS A 155 1.42 10.37 -10.57
N ASN A 156 0.99 11.26 -11.47
CA ASN A 156 -0.26 11.99 -11.29
C ASN A 156 -1.45 11.15 -11.75
N ALA A 157 -2.02 10.34 -10.85
CA ALA A 157 -3.07 9.38 -11.19
C ALA A 157 -4.35 10.03 -11.74
N TYR A 158 -4.74 11.21 -11.26
CA TYR A 158 -5.86 11.98 -11.83
C TYR A 158 -5.57 12.43 -13.27
N THR A 159 -4.36 12.94 -13.53
CA THR A 159 -3.98 13.38 -14.88
C THR A 159 -3.73 12.19 -15.82
N ALA A 160 -3.27 11.05 -15.32
CA ALA A 160 -3.16 9.82 -16.11
C ALA A 160 -4.54 9.24 -16.47
N SER A 161 -5.58 9.57 -15.71
CA SER A 161 -6.94 9.11 -15.99
C SER A 161 -7.52 9.79 -17.25
N SER A 162 -8.33 9.03 -18.00
CA SER A 162 -9.04 9.54 -19.19
C SER A 162 -9.83 10.80 -18.88
N ILE A 163 -9.80 11.78 -19.80
CA ILE A 163 -10.47 13.09 -19.63
C ILE A 163 -11.97 12.95 -19.36
N PHE A 164 -12.61 11.91 -19.91
CA PHE A 164 -14.03 11.61 -19.67
C PHE A 164 -14.32 11.05 -18.27
N THR A 165 -13.31 10.42 -17.64
CA THR A 165 -13.47 9.82 -16.30
C THR A 165 -13.09 10.77 -15.17
N ARG A 166 -12.26 11.78 -15.44
CA ARG A 166 -11.79 12.76 -14.44
C ARG A 166 -12.93 13.44 -13.66
N PRO A 167 -14.01 13.94 -14.29
CA PRO A 167 -15.12 14.54 -13.54
C PRO A 167 -15.82 13.57 -12.58
N ILE A 168 -15.85 12.28 -12.92
CA ILE A 168 -16.48 11.23 -12.10
C ILE A 168 -15.59 10.85 -10.92
N LEU A 169 -14.27 10.81 -11.16
CA LEU A 169 -13.27 10.48 -10.14
C LEU A 169 -13.12 11.60 -9.11
N GLY A 170 -13.32 12.85 -9.51
CA GLY A 170 -13.03 14.04 -8.71
C GLY A 170 -11.52 14.22 -8.45
N HIS A 171 -11.12 15.44 -8.14
CA HIS A 171 -9.73 15.78 -7.78
C HIS A 171 -9.69 16.23 -6.33
N GLU A 172 -8.91 15.52 -5.52
CA GLU A 172 -8.73 15.82 -4.10
C GLU A 172 -7.40 15.23 -3.63
N ASN A 173 -6.55 16.06 -3.03
CA ASN A 173 -5.30 15.62 -2.41
C ASN A 173 -5.56 15.14 -0.98
N ARG A 174 -4.68 14.26 -0.48
CA ARG A 174 -4.87 13.57 0.81
C ARG A 174 -4.33 14.28 2.04
N THR A 175 -3.83 15.51 1.91
CA THR A 175 -3.23 16.24 3.05
C THR A 175 -4.18 16.40 4.22
N SER A 176 -5.50 16.50 3.98
CA SER A 176 -6.53 16.58 5.02
C SER A 176 -6.61 15.34 5.91
N LEU A 177 -6.16 14.17 5.42
CA LEU A 177 -6.13 12.90 6.17
C LEU A 177 -4.93 12.79 7.11
N ILE A 178 -3.96 13.71 6.99
CA ILE A 178 -2.71 13.67 7.74
C ILE A 178 -2.80 14.59 8.95
N ASN A 179 -2.42 14.05 10.11
CA ASN A 179 -2.42 14.73 11.40
C ASN A 179 -1.05 14.57 12.09
N LYS A 180 -0.90 15.14 13.28
CA LYS A 180 0.39 15.18 14.00
C LYS A 180 0.92 13.81 14.42
N ASP A 181 0.05 12.81 14.52
CA ASP A 181 0.39 11.44 14.88
C ASP A 181 0.71 10.59 13.65
N SER A 182 0.54 11.15 12.44
CA SER A 182 0.85 10.47 11.19
C SER A 182 2.35 10.37 10.99
N VAL A 183 2.79 9.18 10.57
CA VAL A 183 4.21 8.86 10.31
C VAL A 183 4.46 8.86 8.81
N ILE A 184 5.54 9.50 8.38
CA ILE A 184 5.95 9.54 6.98
C ILE A 184 7.24 8.75 6.76
N HIS A 185 7.38 8.21 5.57
CA HIS A 185 8.57 7.52 5.14
C HIS A 185 9.64 8.51 4.62
N PRO A 186 10.95 8.30 4.88
CA PRO A 186 12.01 9.17 4.37
C PRO A 186 12.01 9.37 2.84
N SER A 187 11.54 8.38 2.08
CA SER A 187 11.43 8.51 0.61
C SER A 187 10.49 9.65 0.18
N LEU A 188 9.53 10.04 1.03
CA LEU A 188 8.64 11.17 0.77
C LEU A 188 9.38 12.50 0.69
N LEU A 189 10.45 12.66 1.48
CA LEU A 189 11.25 13.89 1.51
C LEU A 189 12.19 14.02 0.31
N LEU A 190 12.42 12.93 -0.43
CA LEU A 190 13.33 12.87 -1.56
C LEU A 190 12.62 12.96 -2.91
N ALA A 191 11.31 12.72 -2.91
CA ALA A 191 10.52 12.70 -4.13
C ALA A 191 10.38 14.11 -4.71
N PRO A 192 10.47 14.26 -6.04
CA PRO A 192 10.26 15.55 -6.69
C PRO A 192 8.78 15.96 -6.66
N ASP A 193 8.54 17.26 -6.59
CA ASP A 193 7.20 17.82 -6.70
C ASP A 193 6.57 17.47 -8.07
N THR A 194 5.28 17.15 -8.05
CA THR A 194 4.51 16.88 -9.27
C THR A 194 3.39 17.90 -9.39
N LYS A 195 3.24 18.52 -10.57
CA LYS A 195 2.23 19.55 -10.80
C LYS A 195 0.82 19.01 -10.49
N GLY A 196 0.08 19.75 -9.64
CA GLY A 196 -1.31 19.42 -9.30
C GLY A 196 -1.46 18.31 -8.26
N MET A 197 -0.40 17.97 -7.52
CA MET A 197 -0.39 17.05 -6.40
C MET A 197 0.11 17.76 -5.13
N ALA A 198 -0.13 17.15 -3.98
CA ALA A 198 0.37 17.65 -2.71
C ALA A 198 1.90 17.70 -2.67
N THR A 199 2.44 18.69 -1.99
CA THR A 199 3.89 18.87 -1.79
C THR A 199 4.28 18.73 -0.31
N ILE A 200 5.57 18.63 -0.04
CA ILE A 200 6.10 18.69 1.34
C ILE A 200 5.75 20.03 2.01
N ALA A 201 5.68 21.12 1.25
CA ALA A 201 5.28 22.42 1.80
C ALA A 201 3.81 22.40 2.26
N ASP A 202 2.91 21.75 1.50
CA ASP A 202 1.51 21.58 1.89
C ASP A 202 1.38 20.73 3.15
N LEU A 203 2.17 19.65 3.25
CA LEU A 203 2.20 18.78 4.43
C LEU A 203 2.68 19.54 5.67
N LYS A 204 3.79 20.29 5.58
CA LYS A 204 4.29 21.13 6.69
C LYS A 204 3.25 22.15 7.14
N LYS A 205 2.56 22.78 6.18
CA LYS A 205 1.48 23.74 6.45
C LYS A 205 0.30 23.07 7.15
N GLN A 206 -0.12 21.88 6.72
CA GLN A 206 -1.19 21.10 7.34
C GLN A 206 -0.85 20.76 8.80
N LEU A 207 0.37 20.30 9.05
CA LEU A 207 0.84 19.90 10.38
C LEU A 207 1.22 21.08 11.29
N LYS A 208 1.42 22.27 10.70
CA LYS A 208 1.89 23.49 11.36
C LYS A 208 3.28 23.30 11.98
N VAL A 209 4.20 22.75 11.20
CA VAL A 209 5.59 22.43 11.60
C VAL A 209 6.59 23.03 10.62
N SER A 210 7.82 23.29 11.08
CA SER A 210 8.94 23.81 10.27
C SER A 210 9.65 22.73 9.45
N ASP A 211 9.75 21.55 10.04
CA ASP A 211 10.42 20.35 9.55
C ASP A 211 9.51 19.14 9.80
N LEU A 212 9.91 17.98 9.29
CA LEU A 212 9.15 16.74 9.41
C LEU A 212 9.98 15.66 10.11
N ASP A 213 11.07 16.05 10.80
CA ASP A 213 12.02 15.10 11.38
C ASP A 213 11.31 14.23 12.43
N SER A 214 10.43 14.82 13.23
CA SER A 214 9.63 14.10 14.24
C SER A 214 8.55 13.18 13.66
N GLN A 215 8.11 13.42 12.41
CA GLN A 215 7.12 12.58 11.72
C GLN A 215 7.79 11.48 10.89
N THR A 216 9.09 11.60 10.62
CA THR A 216 9.80 10.71 9.71
C THR A 216 10.27 9.47 10.45
N CYS A 217 9.85 8.29 10.00
CA CYS A 217 10.32 7.03 10.59
C CYS A 217 11.77 6.72 10.21
N GLN A 218 12.41 5.88 11.01
CA GLN A 218 13.66 5.22 10.61
C GLN A 218 13.35 4.09 9.63
N LEU A 219 14.32 3.78 8.76
CA LEU A 219 14.26 2.59 7.92
C LEU A 219 14.46 1.36 8.80
N ASN A 220 13.88 0.23 8.39
CA ASN A 220 14.21 -1.05 9.02
C ASN A 220 15.49 -1.65 8.41
N GLU A 221 16.10 -2.63 9.08
CA GLU A 221 17.39 -3.22 8.69
C GLU A 221 17.39 -3.75 7.24
N PHE A 222 16.31 -4.39 6.81
CA PHE A 222 16.20 -4.91 5.45
C PHE A 222 16.11 -3.79 4.42
N GLU A 223 15.34 -2.75 4.71
CA GLU A 223 15.22 -1.59 3.84
C GLU A 223 16.53 -0.79 3.75
N GLU A 224 17.27 -0.65 4.86
CA GLU A 224 18.61 -0.03 4.84
C GLU A 224 19.54 -0.78 3.89
N ARG A 225 19.56 -2.12 3.96
CA ARG A 225 20.32 -2.95 3.01
C ARG A 225 19.89 -2.74 1.57
N VAL A 226 18.58 -2.77 1.28
CA VAL A 226 18.06 -2.53 -0.07
C VAL A 226 18.46 -1.15 -0.58
N ARG A 227 18.48 -0.13 0.29
CA ARG A 227 18.93 1.21 -0.06
C ARG A 227 20.43 1.26 -0.40
N GLU A 228 21.26 0.50 0.32
CA GLU A 228 22.71 0.40 0.03
C GLU A 228 22.97 -0.26 -1.32
N PHE A 229 22.28 -1.36 -1.62
CA PHE A 229 22.44 -2.13 -2.87
C PHE A 229 21.50 -1.69 -3.99
N TRP A 230 20.87 -0.52 -3.88
CA TRP A 230 19.78 -0.08 -4.77
C TRP A 230 20.14 -0.05 -6.27
N HIS A 231 21.43 0.08 -6.60
CA HIS A 231 21.95 0.13 -7.97
C HIS A 231 22.87 -1.05 -8.31
N ASP A 232 22.98 -2.03 -7.43
CA ASP A 232 23.86 -3.18 -7.67
C ASP A 232 23.29 -4.09 -8.75
N THR A 233 24.17 -4.67 -9.55
CA THR A 233 23.80 -5.64 -10.58
C THR A 233 24.29 -7.02 -10.17
N PHE A 234 23.36 -7.89 -9.76
CA PHE A 234 23.69 -9.26 -9.38
C PHE A 234 23.87 -10.10 -10.65
N ARG A 235 25.14 -10.35 -11.03
CA ARG A 235 25.49 -11.02 -12.31
C ARG A 235 25.27 -12.53 -12.33
N ASP A 236 25.19 -13.18 -11.17
CA ASP A 236 25.30 -14.64 -11.03
C ASP A 236 24.06 -15.33 -10.43
N ALA A 237 22.88 -14.71 -10.49
CA ALA A 237 21.65 -15.37 -10.05
C ALA A 237 20.79 -15.75 -11.25
N ASP A 238 20.44 -17.02 -11.36
CA ASP A 238 19.40 -17.48 -12.28
C ASP A 238 18.20 -16.55 -12.18
N VAL A 239 17.84 -15.92 -13.31
CA VAL A 239 16.64 -15.08 -13.37
C VAL A 239 15.47 -16.01 -13.03
N PRO A 240 14.70 -15.72 -11.97
CA PRO A 240 13.59 -16.57 -11.60
C PRO A 240 12.60 -16.65 -12.75
N GLN A 241 12.32 -17.86 -13.22
CA GLN A 241 11.23 -18.08 -14.15
C GLN A 241 9.94 -18.11 -13.34
N PHE A 242 9.09 -17.11 -13.53
CA PHE A 242 7.72 -17.19 -13.04
C PHE A 242 6.98 -18.26 -13.83
N GLU A 243 6.12 -19.03 -13.16
CA GLU A 243 5.22 -19.98 -13.84
C GLU A 243 4.48 -19.24 -14.95
N THR A 244 4.64 -19.71 -16.17
CA THR A 244 3.85 -19.25 -17.30
C THR A 244 2.46 -19.87 -17.23
N MET A 245 1.48 -19.30 -17.93
CA MET A 245 0.14 -19.90 -18.00
C MET A 245 0.17 -21.37 -18.48
N GLY A 246 1.18 -21.77 -19.27
CA GLY A 246 1.34 -23.16 -19.70
C GLY A 246 1.87 -24.09 -18.62
N ASP A 247 2.59 -23.57 -17.62
CA ASP A 247 3.15 -24.39 -16.53
C ASP A 247 2.06 -24.80 -15.51
N ALA A 248 0.96 -24.05 -15.45
CA ALA A 248 -0.19 -24.36 -14.60
C ALA A 248 -1.12 -25.47 -15.17
N GLU A 249 -1.00 -25.82 -16.45
CA GLU A 249 -1.87 -26.81 -17.10
C GLU A 249 -1.55 -28.27 -16.69
N GLY A 250 -0.43 -28.51 -15.99
CA GLY A 250 -0.01 -29.83 -15.50
C GLY A 250 -0.45 -30.18 -14.08
N LEU A 251 -1.17 -29.28 -13.39
CA LEU A 251 -1.56 -29.43 -11.97
C LEU A 251 -3.06 -29.75 -11.76
N VAL A 252 -3.76 -30.17 -12.82
CA VAL A 252 -5.17 -30.61 -12.77
C VAL A 252 -5.30 -32.09 -13.11
#